data_AF-A0AAD7N735-F1
#
_entry.id   AF-A0AAD7N735-F1
#
_cell.length_a   1.000
_cell.length_b   1.000
_cell.length_c   1.000
_cell.angle_alpha   90.00
_cell.angle_beta   90.00
_cell.angle_gamma   90.00
#
_symmetry.space_group_name_H-M   'P 1'
#
loop_
_entity.id
_entity.type
_entity.pdbx_description
1 polymer ?
#
loop_
_entity_poly.entity_id
_entity_poly.type
_entity_poly.pdbx_seq_one_letter_code
_entity_poly.pdbx_strand_id
1 'polypeptide(L)'
;MAAPSANGAHQSAWDAATNETPDTSDRSSPPKDFVLSGKLDSLFGLATKLAADFYSYHGELPGGLTPPADASVPIYQLATLKDDLLMSTILPKLAGTEFDRMPLKNVVFTYQNCEIDPSKPAGFYINGDIVIDSSFGAVHDALSTVLGIPNPTLHIQGSLGTSSSFNEPLKLSSFMLSGSFPDLVIRPCSELTLSAIAVELLGYDGVRYTTDGTAYGGMCYGFHVVGTMHIGLDQLLDLTFDISDTGGSTLALTATQVNPWDGAFGVKGLLLQAFTLYTTLDAKKLMDTFNFDVSATLVAGDTIGTLNGVYNADKTFSVSANLTNLGTSGLSDLYEHIHGSLLAVPKLSVQIGSATLTIASGSGFSVNIQDLSVEHYTGVNAEVDFSSAGAVVKANLTDNGSGENTLKFEEIEIDKAYIQITFAAKSADVILGGELRWESFTLDAGVHIYRTAPPAVPPATPLNQLPAAPPAASSGEALSGRTQPDNNCFSP
;
A
#
# COMPACT_ATOMS: atom_id res chain seq x y z
N MET A 1 17.81 -1.89 -2.10
CA MET A 1 17.83 -0.41 -2.09
C MET A 1 16.53 0.02 -2.73
N ALA A 2 15.65 0.66 -1.97
CA ALA A 2 14.31 1.02 -2.42
C ALA A 2 14.38 2.19 -3.42
N ALA A 3 13.75 2.02 -4.58
CA ALA A 3 13.42 3.14 -5.46
C ALA A 3 12.34 4.00 -4.77
N PRO A 4 12.35 5.33 -4.92
CA PRO A 4 11.37 6.20 -4.28
C PRO A 4 9.98 5.95 -4.87
N SER A 5 8.99 5.69 -4.00
CA SER A 5 7.59 5.52 -4.39
C SER A 5 7.03 6.85 -4.90
N ALA A 6 6.59 6.87 -6.17
CA ALA A 6 5.90 8.00 -6.78
C ALA A 6 4.36 7.81 -6.73
N ASN A 7 3.80 7.45 -5.57
CA ASN A 7 2.36 7.16 -5.42
C ASN A 7 1.40 8.37 -5.52
N GLY A 8 1.86 9.52 -6.02
CA GLY A 8 1.05 10.76 -6.03
C GLY A 8 0.46 11.18 -7.38
N ALA A 9 0.90 10.60 -8.50
CA ALA A 9 0.56 11.09 -9.85
C ALA A 9 -0.17 10.07 -10.76
N HIS A 10 -0.41 8.85 -10.28
CA HIS A 10 -0.83 7.72 -11.12
C HIS A 10 -2.28 7.78 -11.65
N GLN A 11 -3.14 8.65 -11.13
CA GLN A 11 -4.58 8.60 -11.44
C GLN A 11 -5.02 9.47 -12.62
N SER A 12 -4.26 10.47 -13.05
CA SER A 12 -4.69 11.39 -14.11
C SER A 12 -4.32 10.96 -15.54
N ALA A 13 -3.57 9.87 -15.71
CA ALA A 13 -3.06 9.44 -17.03
C ALA A 13 -3.96 8.43 -17.76
N TRP A 14 -4.97 7.85 -17.10
CA TRP A 14 -5.75 6.73 -17.64
C TRP A 14 -6.95 7.16 -18.50
N ASP A 15 -7.44 8.39 -18.36
CA ASP A 15 -8.67 8.84 -19.04
C ASP A 15 -8.45 9.38 -20.47
N ALA A 16 -7.21 9.46 -20.97
CA ALA A 16 -6.91 10.15 -22.24
C ALA A 16 -6.52 9.24 -23.43
N ALA A 17 -6.44 7.92 -23.27
CA ALA A 17 -6.02 7.02 -24.35
C ALA A 17 -7.20 6.61 -25.25
N THR A 18 -7.75 7.55 -26.01
CA THR A 18 -8.51 7.21 -27.23
C THR A 18 -7.53 7.08 -28.40
N ASN A 19 -6.97 5.87 -28.58
CA ASN A 19 -6.14 5.57 -29.73
C ASN A 19 -7.02 5.21 -30.92
N GLU A 20 -7.23 6.17 -31.83
CA GLU A 20 -7.52 5.81 -33.21
C GLU A 20 -6.30 5.06 -33.77
N THR A 21 -6.52 3.82 -34.20
CA THR A 21 -5.50 3.02 -34.88
C THR A 21 -5.17 3.74 -36.19
N PRO A 22 -3.93 4.20 -36.44
CA PRO A 22 -3.59 4.73 -37.75
C PRO A 22 -3.68 3.59 -38.77
N ASP A 23 -4.49 3.81 -39.79
CA ASP A 23 -4.59 2.95 -40.96
C ASP A 23 -3.18 2.67 -41.50
N THR A 24 -2.79 1.39 -41.57
CA THR A 24 -1.44 0.95 -41.97
C THR A 24 -1.23 0.99 -43.49
N SER A 25 -2.04 1.76 -44.21
CA SER A 25 -1.91 1.96 -45.65
C SER A 25 -1.22 3.28 -45.98
N ASP A 26 -0.10 3.16 -46.71
CA ASP A 26 0.74 4.21 -47.31
C ASP A 26 1.60 5.09 -46.39
N ARG A 27 2.85 4.63 -46.17
CA ARG A 27 4.02 5.41 -45.71
C ARG A 27 4.36 6.66 -46.56
N SER A 28 3.52 7.06 -47.53
CA SER A 28 3.81 8.15 -48.49
C SER A 28 2.84 9.32 -48.49
N SER A 29 1.68 9.23 -47.82
CA SER A 29 0.78 10.39 -47.71
C SER A 29 1.10 11.18 -46.43
N PRO A 30 1.21 12.52 -46.50
CA PRO A 30 1.33 13.33 -45.30
C PRO A 30 0.14 13.07 -44.35
N PRO A 31 0.35 13.09 -43.03
CA PRO A 31 -0.75 13.03 -42.08
C PRO A 31 -1.81 14.09 -42.38
N LYS A 32 -3.06 13.82 -42.00
CA LYS A 32 -4.17 14.75 -42.24
C LYS A 32 -3.85 16.14 -41.67
N ASP A 33 -4.10 17.18 -42.47
CA ASP A 33 -3.83 18.59 -42.12
C ASP A 33 -2.34 18.95 -41.93
N PHE A 34 -1.42 18.03 -42.26
CA PHE A 34 0.02 18.28 -42.29
C PHE A 34 0.53 18.45 -43.72
N VAL A 35 1.53 19.32 -43.89
CA VAL A 35 2.22 19.55 -45.16
C VAL A 35 3.69 19.21 -44.99
N LEU A 36 4.28 18.49 -45.97
CA LEU A 36 5.70 18.20 -46.00
C LEU A 36 6.49 19.51 -46.14
N SER A 37 7.15 19.90 -45.06
CA SER A 37 7.94 21.12 -44.96
C SER A 37 9.40 20.90 -45.37
N GLY A 38 9.91 19.67 -45.28
CA GLY A 38 11.27 19.35 -45.70
C GLY A 38 11.67 17.90 -45.46
N LYS A 39 12.91 17.57 -45.83
CA LYS A 39 13.57 16.32 -45.49
C LYS A 39 14.83 16.64 -44.70
N LEU A 40 14.98 16.03 -43.53
CA LEU A 40 16.12 16.19 -42.65
C LEU A 40 17.06 15.00 -42.86
N ASP A 41 18.33 15.27 -43.11
CA ASP A 41 19.37 14.23 -43.21
C ASP A 41 19.99 13.87 -41.85
N SER A 42 19.80 14.73 -40.84
CA SER A 42 20.31 14.56 -39.47
C SER A 42 19.37 15.20 -38.47
N LEU A 43 18.50 14.39 -37.87
CA LEU A 43 17.69 14.78 -36.73
C LEU A 43 18.56 14.91 -35.46
N PHE A 44 18.23 15.87 -34.60
CA PHE A 44 18.94 16.18 -33.34
C PHE A 44 20.41 16.60 -33.52
N GLY A 45 20.79 17.06 -34.72
CA GLY A 45 22.16 17.48 -35.02
C GLY A 45 23.19 16.35 -34.86
N LEU A 46 22.76 15.10 -34.97
CA LEU A 46 23.60 13.93 -34.78
C LEU A 46 24.56 13.71 -35.95
N ALA A 47 25.79 13.31 -35.65
CA ALA A 47 26.77 12.94 -36.68
C ALA A 47 26.32 11.69 -37.46
N THR A 48 25.59 10.79 -36.80
CA THR A 48 24.86 9.69 -37.44
C THR A 48 23.65 10.25 -38.18
N LYS A 49 23.57 9.99 -39.49
CA LYS A 49 22.47 10.48 -40.34
C LYS A 49 21.16 9.81 -39.95
N LEU A 50 20.38 10.46 -39.09
CA LEU A 50 19.02 10.06 -38.74
C LEU A 50 18.05 10.80 -39.67
N ALA A 51 17.70 10.15 -40.78
CA ALA A 51 16.89 10.77 -41.83
C ALA A 51 15.40 10.80 -41.46
N ALA A 52 14.76 11.96 -41.64
CA ALA A 52 13.35 12.16 -41.33
C ALA A 52 12.64 12.97 -42.42
N ASP A 53 11.38 12.67 -42.66
CA ASP A 53 10.48 13.57 -43.39
C ASP A 53 9.79 14.49 -42.36
N PHE A 54 9.85 15.81 -42.62
CA PHE A 54 9.45 16.84 -41.67
C PHE A 54 8.16 17.52 -42.12
N TYR A 55 7.16 17.55 -41.24
CA TYR A 55 5.83 18.06 -41.54
C TYR A 55 5.43 19.18 -40.57
N SER A 56 4.72 20.19 -41.09
CA SER A 56 4.10 21.24 -40.28
C SER A 56 2.58 21.15 -40.38
N TYR A 57 1.88 21.43 -39.28
CA TYR A 57 0.43 21.48 -39.24
C TYR A 57 -0.10 22.75 -39.90
N HIS A 58 -1.15 22.61 -40.70
CA HIS A 58 -1.84 23.69 -41.41
C HIS A 58 -3.37 23.61 -41.29
N GLY A 59 -3.89 22.76 -40.39
CA GLY A 59 -5.31 22.64 -40.13
C GLY A 59 -5.89 23.78 -39.29
N GLU A 60 -7.19 23.68 -39.01
CA GLU A 60 -7.86 24.61 -38.10
C GLU A 60 -7.30 24.46 -36.68
N LEU A 61 -7.08 25.59 -36.01
CA LEU A 61 -6.57 25.62 -34.64
C LEU A 61 -7.74 25.50 -33.66
N PRO A 62 -7.61 24.69 -32.59
CA PRO A 62 -8.56 24.67 -31.49
C PRO A 62 -8.85 26.08 -30.93
N GLY A 63 -10.12 26.36 -30.64
CA GLY A 63 -10.53 27.64 -30.07
C GLY A 63 -9.95 27.85 -28.66
N GLY A 64 -9.50 29.07 -28.36
CA GLY A 64 -8.97 29.42 -27.03
C GLY A 64 -7.51 29.06 -26.78
N LEU A 65 -6.78 28.58 -27.81
CA LEU A 65 -5.34 28.36 -27.70
C LEU A 65 -4.60 29.66 -27.34
N THR A 66 -3.85 29.61 -26.25
CA THR A 66 -2.96 30.70 -25.84
C THR A 66 -1.53 30.21 -26.02
N PRO A 67 -0.79 30.69 -27.04
CA PRO A 67 0.60 30.33 -27.19
C PRO A 67 1.43 30.88 -26.00
N PRO A 68 2.60 30.29 -25.74
CA PRO A 68 3.55 30.80 -24.75
C PRO A 68 3.83 32.30 -24.94
N ALA A 69 4.13 33.03 -23.86
CA ALA A 69 4.33 34.49 -23.88
C ALA A 69 5.44 34.98 -24.85
N ASP A 70 6.35 34.08 -25.21
CA ASP A 70 7.48 34.27 -26.11
C ASP A 70 7.25 33.75 -27.54
N ALA A 71 6.10 33.13 -27.83
CA ALA A 71 5.72 32.62 -29.14
C ALA A 71 4.51 33.37 -29.71
N SER A 72 4.64 33.91 -30.92
CA SER A 72 3.57 34.65 -31.59
C SER A 72 2.61 33.76 -32.41
N VAL A 73 2.96 32.48 -32.63
CA VAL A 73 2.18 31.57 -33.48
C VAL A 73 2.16 30.16 -32.87
N PRO A 74 1.00 29.48 -32.84
CA PRO A 74 0.90 28.05 -32.55
C PRO A 74 1.72 27.21 -33.53
N ILE A 75 2.51 26.27 -33.01
CA ILE A 75 3.38 25.37 -33.78
C ILE A 75 2.98 23.95 -33.43
N TYR A 76 2.75 23.13 -34.47
CA TYR A 76 2.63 21.69 -34.37
C TYR A 76 3.39 21.04 -35.53
N GLN A 77 4.38 20.22 -35.20
CA GLN A 77 5.36 19.69 -36.15
C GLN A 77 5.62 18.21 -35.89
N LEU A 78 5.89 17.48 -36.97
CA LEU A 78 6.21 16.05 -36.95
C LEU A 78 7.52 15.78 -37.69
N ALA A 79 8.33 14.89 -37.15
CA ALA A 79 9.46 14.29 -37.88
C ALA A 79 9.25 12.77 -37.90
N THR A 80 8.98 12.22 -39.09
CA THR A 80 8.76 10.79 -39.29
C THR A 80 10.06 10.14 -39.77
N LEU A 81 10.54 9.15 -39.03
CA LEU A 81 11.75 8.40 -39.40
C LEU A 81 11.46 7.40 -40.51
N LYS A 82 12.46 7.17 -41.37
CA LYS A 82 12.39 6.18 -42.45
C LYS A 82 12.81 4.79 -41.99
N ASP A 83 13.80 4.77 -41.12
CA ASP A 83 14.44 3.58 -40.59
C ASP A 83 14.04 3.37 -39.12
N ASP A 84 14.23 2.16 -38.63
CA ASP A 84 14.01 1.82 -37.24
C ASP A 84 15.03 2.55 -36.34
N LEU A 85 14.60 2.93 -35.12
CA LEU A 85 15.40 3.70 -34.18
C LEU A 85 15.85 2.85 -33.01
N LEU A 86 17.16 2.73 -32.82
CA LEU A 86 17.73 2.36 -31.52
C LEU A 86 17.83 3.61 -30.65
N MET A 87 17.31 3.53 -29.43
CA MET A 87 17.21 4.70 -28.55
C MET A 87 18.59 5.27 -28.13
N SER A 88 19.67 4.46 -28.13
CA SER A 88 21.03 5.00 -27.94
C SER A 88 21.49 5.94 -29.05
N THR A 89 20.88 5.89 -30.24
CA THR A 89 21.21 6.79 -31.36
C THR A 89 20.96 8.25 -30.97
N ILE A 90 19.88 8.50 -30.23
CA ILE A 90 19.47 9.83 -29.78
C ILE A 90 19.83 10.09 -28.31
N LEU A 91 20.02 9.04 -27.50
CA LEU A 91 20.39 9.10 -26.10
C LEU A 91 21.55 8.13 -25.81
N PRO A 92 22.81 8.49 -26.15
CA PRO A 92 23.95 7.57 -26.06
C PRO A 92 24.20 6.95 -24.68
N LYS A 93 23.71 7.58 -23.61
CA LYS A 93 23.78 7.05 -22.23
C LYS A 93 23.05 5.71 -22.04
N LEU A 94 22.11 5.36 -22.92
CA LEU A 94 21.39 4.08 -22.91
C LEU A 94 22.19 2.95 -23.53
N ALA A 95 23.33 3.22 -24.18
CA ALA A 95 24.10 2.21 -24.88
C ALA A 95 24.40 0.99 -23.99
N GLY A 96 24.13 -0.20 -24.53
CA GLY A 96 24.34 -1.47 -23.83
C GLY A 96 23.38 -1.76 -22.68
N THR A 97 22.27 -1.04 -22.55
CA THR A 97 21.12 -1.49 -21.74
C THR A 97 20.26 -2.47 -22.54
N GLU A 98 19.30 -3.14 -21.89
CA GLU A 98 18.31 -3.96 -22.60
C GLU A 98 17.42 -3.11 -23.49
N PHE A 99 17.09 -1.89 -23.07
CA PHE A 99 16.34 -0.92 -23.87
C PHE A 99 17.02 -0.56 -25.20
N ASP A 100 18.36 -0.56 -25.22
CA ASP A 100 19.13 -0.30 -26.44
C ASP A 100 19.08 -1.47 -27.44
N ARG A 101 18.53 -2.61 -27.04
CA ARG A 101 18.27 -3.74 -27.95
C ARG A 101 16.91 -3.62 -28.63
N MET A 102 16.10 -2.62 -28.26
CA MET A 102 14.72 -2.43 -28.70
C MET A 102 14.66 -1.45 -29.89
N PRO A 103 14.67 -1.92 -31.15
CA PRO A 103 14.41 -1.04 -32.28
C PRO A 103 12.95 -0.60 -32.27
N LEU A 104 12.74 0.71 -32.17
CA LEU A 104 11.43 1.31 -32.38
C LEU A 104 11.17 1.44 -33.87
N LYS A 105 9.99 1.01 -34.29
CA LYS A 105 9.52 1.07 -35.68
C LYS A 105 8.51 2.21 -35.83
N ASN A 106 8.32 2.66 -37.06
CA ASN A 106 7.31 3.68 -37.40
C ASN A 106 7.40 4.93 -36.50
N VAL A 107 8.63 5.37 -36.22
CA VAL A 107 8.88 6.39 -35.22
C VAL A 107 8.48 7.77 -35.72
N VAL A 108 7.71 8.47 -34.90
CA VAL A 108 7.31 9.85 -35.11
C VAL A 108 7.71 10.68 -33.90
N PHE A 109 8.55 11.69 -34.12
CA PHE A 109 8.76 12.75 -33.15
C PHE A 109 7.75 13.86 -33.39
N THR A 110 7.24 14.41 -32.31
CA THR A 110 6.22 15.44 -32.35
C THR A 110 6.66 16.61 -31.47
N TYR A 111 6.46 17.82 -31.96
CA TYR A 111 6.59 19.04 -31.16
C TYR A 111 5.33 19.87 -31.28
N GLN A 112 4.80 20.31 -30.14
CA GLN A 112 3.79 21.36 -30.11
C GLN A 112 4.11 22.37 -29.01
N ASN A 113 3.97 23.67 -29.30
CA ASN A 113 4.22 24.72 -28.31
C ASN A 113 2.97 25.08 -27.49
N CYS A 114 1.81 24.56 -27.87
CA CYS A 114 0.53 24.64 -27.18
C CYS A 114 -0.29 23.38 -27.51
N GLU A 115 -1.39 23.13 -26.79
CA GLU A 115 -2.19 21.90 -26.88
C GLU A 115 -3.07 21.87 -28.15
N ILE A 116 -2.43 21.81 -29.32
CA ILE A 116 -3.12 21.65 -30.60
C ILE A 116 -3.68 20.22 -30.71
N ASP A 117 -2.88 19.23 -30.31
CA ASP A 117 -3.33 17.86 -30.03
C ASP A 117 -3.71 17.76 -28.54
N PRO A 118 -5.01 17.63 -28.21
CA PRO A 118 -5.46 17.62 -26.81
C PRO A 118 -5.05 16.34 -26.06
N SER A 119 -4.58 15.30 -26.76
CA SER A 119 -4.08 14.08 -26.11
C SER A 119 -2.69 14.27 -25.48
N LYS A 120 -2.01 15.38 -25.79
CA LYS A 120 -0.64 15.65 -25.36
C LYS A 120 -0.52 17.09 -24.86
N PRO A 121 0.12 17.34 -23.71
CA PRO A 121 0.51 18.69 -23.32
C PRO A 121 1.51 19.33 -24.30
N ALA A 122 1.78 20.63 -24.15
CA ALA A 122 2.87 21.28 -24.87
C ALA A 122 4.24 20.63 -24.60
N GLY A 123 5.05 20.43 -25.64
CA GLY A 123 6.39 19.84 -25.54
C GLY A 123 6.76 18.94 -26.71
N PHE A 124 7.85 18.19 -26.52
CA PHE A 124 8.33 17.16 -27.43
C PHE A 124 7.87 15.78 -27.00
N TYR A 125 7.51 14.95 -27.97
CA TYR A 125 7.06 13.58 -27.78
C TYR A 125 7.69 12.66 -28.80
N ILE A 126 7.76 11.38 -28.45
CA ILE A 126 8.07 10.29 -29.35
C ILE A 126 6.91 9.30 -29.33
N ASN A 127 6.55 8.80 -30.52
CA ASN A 127 5.63 7.68 -30.69
C ASN A 127 6.30 6.66 -31.60
N GLY A 128 5.98 5.38 -31.43
CA GLY A 128 6.46 4.32 -32.30
C GLY A 128 5.95 2.96 -31.87
N ASP A 129 6.30 1.94 -32.64
CA ASP A 129 5.91 0.56 -32.36
C ASP A 129 7.12 -0.23 -31.86
N ILE A 130 6.92 -1.05 -30.84
CA ILE A 130 7.91 -1.97 -30.31
C ILE A 130 7.40 -3.41 -30.44
N VAL A 131 8.26 -4.31 -30.93
CA VAL A 131 7.97 -5.75 -30.96
C VAL A 131 8.71 -6.40 -29.81
N ILE A 132 8.00 -6.77 -28.75
CA ILE A 132 8.60 -7.32 -27.53
C ILE A 132 8.92 -8.81 -27.72
N ASP A 133 10.17 -9.11 -28.06
CA ASP A 133 10.67 -10.47 -28.23
C ASP A 133 11.65 -10.89 -27.12
N SER A 134 12.11 -12.14 -27.16
CA SER A 134 13.01 -12.72 -26.16
C SER A 134 14.31 -11.94 -25.90
N SER A 135 14.72 -11.06 -26.81
CA SER A 135 15.92 -10.23 -26.61
C SER A 135 15.73 -9.13 -25.57
N PHE A 136 14.48 -8.87 -25.15
CA PHE A 136 14.11 -7.82 -24.21
C PHE A 136 14.02 -8.29 -22.75
N GLY A 137 14.48 -9.52 -22.47
CA GLY A 137 14.69 -9.99 -21.11
C GLY A 137 13.43 -9.99 -20.26
N ALA A 138 13.49 -9.34 -19.10
CA ALA A 138 12.48 -9.46 -18.07
C ALA A 138 11.08 -8.92 -18.48
N VAL A 139 10.99 -7.89 -19.33
CA VAL A 139 9.67 -7.40 -19.81
C VAL A 139 9.02 -8.40 -20.77
N HIS A 140 9.81 -9.06 -21.62
CA HIS A 140 9.32 -10.14 -22.46
C HIS A 140 8.87 -11.32 -21.61
N ASP A 141 9.65 -11.69 -20.59
CA ASP A 141 9.30 -12.80 -19.71
C ASP A 141 8.02 -12.52 -18.91
N ALA A 142 7.84 -11.27 -18.43
CA ALA A 142 6.61 -10.84 -17.80
C ALA A 142 5.40 -11.02 -18.73
N LEU A 143 5.47 -10.48 -19.96
CA LEU A 143 4.33 -10.50 -20.87
C LEU A 143 4.09 -11.89 -21.49
N SER A 144 5.12 -12.50 -22.04
CA SER A 144 4.97 -13.72 -22.84
C SER A 144 5.00 -14.99 -22.01
N THR A 145 5.91 -15.08 -21.04
CA THR A 145 6.09 -16.30 -20.24
C THR A 145 5.11 -16.34 -19.07
N VAL A 146 5.07 -15.27 -18.27
CA VAL A 146 4.27 -15.21 -17.04
C VAL A 146 2.79 -14.96 -17.34
N LEU A 147 2.49 -13.98 -18.19
CA LEU A 147 1.12 -13.60 -18.55
C LEU A 147 0.58 -14.33 -19.80
N GLY A 148 1.43 -15.03 -20.56
CA GLY A 148 1.02 -15.82 -21.72
C GLY A 148 0.65 -15.01 -22.96
N ILE A 149 1.12 -13.77 -23.10
CA ILE A 149 0.82 -12.87 -24.23
C ILE A 149 1.80 -13.17 -25.38
N PRO A 150 1.36 -13.75 -26.51
CA PRO A 150 2.27 -14.16 -27.57
C PRO A 150 2.74 -12.96 -28.41
N ASN A 151 4.06 -12.80 -28.56
CA ASN A 151 4.72 -11.79 -29.42
C ASN A 151 4.09 -10.38 -29.37
N PRO A 152 4.06 -9.74 -28.18
CA PRO A 152 3.39 -8.46 -28.04
C PRO A 152 4.03 -7.38 -28.91
N THR A 153 3.26 -6.87 -29.87
CA THR A 153 3.59 -5.61 -30.55
C THR A 153 2.79 -4.51 -29.87
N LEU A 154 3.47 -3.46 -29.44
CA LEU A 154 2.88 -2.39 -28.65
C LEU A 154 3.16 -1.05 -29.31
N HIS A 155 2.12 -0.24 -29.47
CA HIS A 155 2.29 1.17 -29.79
C HIS A 155 2.65 1.90 -28.50
N ILE A 156 3.81 2.55 -28.47
CA ILE A 156 4.31 3.27 -27.31
C ILE A 156 4.45 4.76 -27.60
N GLN A 157 4.24 5.56 -26.57
CA GLN A 157 4.40 7.01 -26.60
C GLN A 157 5.01 7.53 -25.31
N GLY A 158 5.71 8.66 -25.39
CA GLY A 158 6.29 9.31 -24.21
C GLY A 158 6.71 10.75 -24.46
N SER A 159 6.69 11.54 -23.38
CA SER A 159 7.21 12.90 -23.40
C SER A 159 8.74 12.92 -23.30
N LEU A 160 9.35 13.80 -24.09
CA LEU A 160 10.79 14.10 -24.09
C LEU A 160 11.07 15.52 -23.55
N GLY A 161 10.10 16.11 -22.83
CA GLY A 161 10.23 17.43 -22.22
C GLY A 161 9.94 18.61 -23.14
N THR A 162 10.02 19.83 -22.59
CA THR A 162 9.61 21.07 -23.27
C THR A 162 10.77 21.84 -23.91
N SER A 163 12.01 21.54 -23.54
CA SER A 163 13.22 22.25 -23.98
C SER A 163 13.96 21.59 -25.15
N SER A 164 13.44 20.46 -25.65
CA SER A 164 14.04 19.72 -26.75
C SER A 164 13.92 20.50 -28.07
N SER A 165 14.71 20.12 -29.08
CA SER A 165 14.71 20.74 -30.40
C SER A 165 15.09 19.71 -31.45
N PHE A 166 14.52 19.78 -32.65
CA PHE A 166 14.89 18.90 -33.75
C PHE A 166 16.33 19.06 -34.24
N ASN A 167 17.01 20.15 -33.84
CA ASN A 167 18.36 20.48 -34.31
C ASN A 167 19.45 20.27 -33.25
N GLU A 168 19.07 19.99 -32.00
CA GLU A 168 20.02 19.84 -30.89
C GLU A 168 19.94 18.42 -30.31
N PRO A 169 21.07 17.88 -29.82
CA PRO A 169 21.07 16.58 -29.15
C PRO A 169 20.12 16.57 -27.95
N LEU A 170 19.33 15.50 -27.81
CA LEU A 170 18.45 15.31 -26.67
C LEU A 170 19.26 15.15 -25.38
N LYS A 171 18.81 15.86 -24.34
CA LYS A 171 19.42 15.85 -23.00
C LYS A 171 18.34 15.55 -21.97
N LEU A 172 18.18 14.27 -21.67
CA LEU A 172 17.20 13.80 -20.69
C LEU A 172 17.94 13.20 -19.49
N SER A 173 17.44 13.49 -18.29
CA SER A 173 17.83 12.79 -17.06
C SER A 173 16.91 11.60 -16.78
N SER A 174 15.68 11.64 -17.30
CA SER A 174 14.74 10.52 -17.26
C SER A 174 13.69 10.65 -18.37
N PHE A 175 13.06 9.53 -18.72
CA PHE A 175 11.90 9.47 -19.61
C PHE A 175 11.10 8.19 -19.33
N MET A 176 9.85 8.19 -19.76
CA MET A 176 8.96 7.03 -19.72
C MET A 176 8.28 6.89 -21.08
N LEU A 177 8.32 5.69 -21.67
CA LEU A 177 7.50 5.32 -22.81
C LEU A 177 6.42 4.37 -22.33
N SER A 178 5.18 4.61 -22.71
CA SER A 178 4.02 3.84 -22.26
C SER A 178 3.19 3.39 -23.44
N GLY A 179 2.64 2.17 -23.37
CA GLY A 179 1.69 1.66 -24.33
C GLY A 179 0.72 0.68 -23.67
N SER A 180 -0.47 0.52 -24.22
CA SER A 180 -1.51 -0.35 -23.66
C SER A 180 -2.03 -1.39 -24.65
N PHE A 181 -2.59 -2.47 -24.11
CA PHE A 181 -3.34 -3.48 -24.83
C PHE A 181 -4.85 -3.27 -24.55
N PRO A 182 -5.55 -2.44 -25.35
CA PRO A 182 -6.84 -1.84 -24.98
C PRO A 182 -7.97 -2.85 -24.72
N ASP A 183 -7.90 -4.06 -25.27
CA ASP A 183 -8.94 -5.08 -25.12
C ASP A 183 -8.43 -6.39 -24.49
N LEU A 184 -7.21 -6.38 -23.95
CA LEU A 184 -6.60 -7.59 -23.43
C LEU A 184 -7.11 -7.88 -22.02
N VAL A 185 -7.76 -9.03 -21.89
CA VAL A 185 -8.14 -9.63 -20.61
C VAL A 185 -7.52 -11.01 -20.53
N ILE A 186 -6.74 -11.25 -19.50
CA ILE A 186 -6.11 -12.54 -19.24
C ILE A 186 -6.65 -13.13 -17.94
N ARG A 187 -6.76 -14.46 -17.92
CA ARG A 187 -7.19 -15.23 -16.75
C ARG A 187 -6.15 -16.30 -16.46
N PRO A 188 -5.06 -15.94 -15.78
CA PRO A 188 -3.95 -16.87 -15.55
C PRO A 188 -4.38 -18.10 -14.73
N CYS A 189 -5.36 -17.92 -13.83
CA CYS A 189 -6.07 -18.99 -13.13
C CYS A 189 -7.54 -18.61 -12.89
N SER A 190 -8.34 -19.50 -12.28
CA SER A 190 -9.80 -19.28 -12.12
C SER A 190 -10.15 -18.08 -11.26
N GLU A 191 -9.32 -17.78 -10.26
CA GLU A 191 -9.58 -16.71 -9.28
C GLU A 191 -8.81 -15.43 -9.54
N LEU A 192 -8.19 -15.28 -10.72
CA LEU A 192 -7.43 -14.10 -11.09
C LEU A 192 -7.76 -13.66 -12.51
N THR A 193 -8.24 -12.44 -12.66
CA THR A 193 -8.43 -11.77 -13.94
C THR A 193 -7.60 -10.50 -13.96
N LEU A 194 -6.80 -10.32 -15.02
CA LEU A 194 -6.06 -9.09 -15.26
C LEU A 194 -6.57 -8.44 -16.55
N SER A 195 -6.75 -7.13 -16.53
CA SER A 195 -7.30 -6.34 -17.64
C SER A 195 -6.68 -4.95 -17.71
N ALA A 196 -6.96 -4.21 -18.78
CA ALA A 196 -6.41 -2.87 -19.02
C ALA A 196 -4.87 -2.87 -18.90
N ILE A 197 -4.23 -3.88 -19.48
CA ILE A 197 -2.80 -4.12 -19.34
C ILE A 197 -2.04 -3.07 -20.14
N ALA A 198 -1.09 -2.42 -19.49
CA ALA A 198 -0.15 -1.49 -20.09
C ALA A 198 1.29 -1.82 -19.71
N VAL A 199 2.23 -1.33 -20.51
CA VAL A 199 3.66 -1.47 -20.30
C VAL A 199 4.26 -0.09 -20.26
N GLU A 200 5.03 0.17 -19.21
CA GLU A 200 5.83 1.38 -19.05
C GLU A 200 7.30 1.00 -19.10
N LEU A 201 8.05 1.65 -19.97
CA LEU A 201 9.50 1.49 -20.12
C LEU A 201 10.18 2.76 -19.63
N LEU A 202 11.07 2.60 -18.66
CA LEU A 202 11.70 3.70 -17.95
C LEU A 202 13.17 3.80 -18.32
N GLY A 203 13.62 5.03 -18.58
CA GLY A 203 15.04 5.37 -18.60
C GLY A 203 15.33 6.46 -17.59
N TYR A 204 16.37 6.32 -16.77
CA TYR A 204 16.73 7.31 -15.74
C TYR A 204 18.23 7.32 -15.47
N ASP A 205 18.79 8.50 -15.17
CA ASP A 205 20.20 8.64 -14.80
C ASP A 205 20.50 7.80 -13.54
N GLY A 206 21.57 7.03 -13.60
CA GLY A 206 21.98 6.14 -12.52
C GLY A 206 23.45 5.74 -12.60
N VAL A 207 23.87 4.95 -11.62
CA VAL A 207 25.20 4.37 -11.57
C VAL A 207 25.15 2.97 -12.17
N ARG A 208 25.98 2.73 -13.19
CA ARG A 208 26.18 1.44 -13.82
C ARG A 208 27.58 0.93 -13.50
N TYR A 209 27.78 -0.37 -13.65
CA TYR A 209 29.05 -1.02 -13.36
C TYR A 209 29.56 -1.72 -14.62
N THR A 210 30.83 -1.53 -14.94
CA THR A 210 31.52 -2.32 -15.98
C THR A 210 31.72 -3.75 -15.50
N THR A 211 32.15 -4.65 -16.38
CA THR A 211 32.37 -6.07 -16.06
C THR A 211 33.42 -6.29 -14.97
N ASP A 212 34.36 -5.36 -14.80
CA ASP A 212 35.37 -5.36 -13.73
C ASP A 212 34.89 -4.70 -12.42
N GLY A 213 33.62 -4.28 -12.36
CA GLY A 213 33.01 -3.65 -11.19
C GLY A 213 33.26 -2.15 -11.05
N THR A 214 33.83 -1.48 -12.06
CA THR A 214 34.02 -0.02 -12.01
C THR A 214 32.71 0.72 -12.22
N ALA A 215 32.35 1.59 -11.27
CA ALA A 215 31.17 2.44 -11.37
C ALA A 215 31.34 3.54 -12.42
N TYR A 216 30.34 3.74 -13.27
CA TYR A 216 30.28 4.85 -14.22
C TYR A 216 28.86 5.42 -14.31
N GLY A 217 28.75 6.70 -14.66
CA GLY A 217 27.46 7.36 -14.87
C GLY A 217 26.85 6.95 -16.21
N GLY A 218 25.59 6.54 -16.21
CA GLY A 218 24.83 6.22 -17.41
C GLY A 218 23.34 6.32 -17.17
N MET A 219 22.53 5.93 -18.16
CA MET A 219 21.10 5.72 -17.92
C MET A 219 20.84 4.25 -17.60
N CYS A 220 20.12 4.01 -16.51
CA CYS A 220 19.53 2.74 -16.15
C CYS A 220 18.21 2.54 -16.90
N TYR A 221 17.79 1.28 -16.99
CA TYR A 221 16.53 0.85 -17.59
C TYR A 221 15.69 0.13 -16.54
N GLY A 222 14.38 0.31 -16.60
CA GLY A 222 13.40 -0.46 -15.86
C GLY A 222 12.10 -0.58 -16.65
N PHE A 223 11.19 -1.44 -16.18
CA PHE A 223 9.85 -1.54 -16.74
C PHE A 223 8.82 -1.81 -15.66
N HIS A 224 7.57 -1.49 -15.98
CA HIS A 224 6.39 -1.90 -15.25
C HIS A 224 5.37 -2.48 -16.24
N VAL A 225 4.78 -3.62 -15.91
CA VAL A 225 3.55 -4.09 -16.56
C VAL A 225 2.42 -3.84 -15.57
N VAL A 226 1.54 -2.90 -15.91
CA VAL A 226 0.51 -2.40 -15.00
C VAL A 226 -0.88 -2.71 -15.55
N GLY A 227 -1.89 -2.63 -14.70
CA GLY A 227 -3.27 -2.74 -15.12
C GLY A 227 -4.22 -2.92 -13.96
N THR A 228 -5.41 -3.44 -14.27
CA THR A 228 -6.45 -3.75 -13.28
C THR A 228 -6.44 -5.23 -12.97
N MET A 229 -6.64 -5.56 -11.70
CA MET A 229 -6.65 -6.92 -11.18
C MET A 229 -7.95 -7.17 -10.42
N HIS A 230 -8.59 -8.29 -10.74
CA HIS A 230 -9.70 -8.82 -9.98
C HIS A 230 -9.33 -10.20 -9.44
N ILE A 231 -9.49 -10.36 -8.13
CA ILE A 231 -9.34 -11.63 -7.44
C ILE A 231 -10.71 -12.20 -7.05
N GLY A 232 -10.80 -13.52 -6.94
CA GLY A 232 -12.02 -14.28 -6.67
C GLY A 232 -12.64 -14.10 -5.27
N LEU A 233 -12.56 -12.90 -4.69
CA LEU A 233 -13.27 -12.48 -3.49
C LEU A 233 -14.76 -12.27 -3.79
N ASP A 234 -15.62 -12.51 -2.79
CA ASP A 234 -17.08 -12.33 -2.92
C ASP A 234 -17.46 -10.86 -3.14
N GLN A 235 -16.63 -9.93 -2.69
CA GLN A 235 -16.73 -8.51 -2.95
C GLN A 235 -15.77 -8.12 -4.07
N LEU A 236 -16.25 -7.35 -5.05
CA LEU A 236 -15.40 -6.81 -6.11
C LEU A 236 -14.47 -5.74 -5.52
N LEU A 237 -13.16 -5.96 -5.66
CA LEU A 237 -12.14 -4.96 -5.37
C LEU A 237 -11.55 -4.47 -6.68
N ASP A 238 -11.46 -3.15 -6.79
CA ASP A 238 -10.74 -2.47 -7.87
C ASP A 238 -9.26 -2.37 -7.47
N LEU A 239 -8.48 -3.39 -7.83
CA LEU A 239 -7.05 -3.42 -7.56
C LEU A 239 -6.29 -2.96 -8.80
N THR A 240 -5.28 -2.12 -8.59
CA THR A 240 -4.28 -1.81 -9.62
C THR A 240 -3.07 -2.69 -9.36
N PHE A 241 -2.63 -3.44 -10.37
CA PHE A 241 -1.43 -4.27 -10.28
C PHE A 241 -0.23 -3.64 -10.98
N ASP A 242 0.95 -4.05 -10.54
CA ASP A 242 2.26 -3.72 -11.08
C ASP A 242 3.12 -4.99 -11.08
N ILE A 243 3.65 -5.36 -12.23
CA ILE A 243 4.73 -6.33 -12.37
C ILE A 243 6.01 -5.61 -12.73
N SER A 244 7.04 -5.78 -11.91
CA SER A 244 8.34 -5.14 -12.10
C SER A 244 9.49 -6.09 -11.80
N ASP A 245 10.66 -5.77 -12.34
CA ASP A 245 11.86 -6.56 -12.12
C ASP A 245 12.40 -6.37 -10.69
N THR A 246 12.77 -7.47 -10.05
CA THR A 246 13.45 -7.48 -8.74
C THR A 246 14.94 -7.83 -8.86
N GLY A 247 15.40 -8.08 -10.09
CA GLY A 247 16.72 -8.60 -10.41
C GLY A 247 16.73 -10.14 -10.42
N GLY A 248 17.53 -10.71 -11.34
CA GLY A 248 17.69 -12.16 -11.44
C GLY A 248 16.61 -12.79 -12.34
N SER A 249 16.00 -13.88 -11.87
CA SER A 249 14.96 -14.61 -12.60
C SER A 249 13.58 -14.51 -11.95
N THR A 250 13.37 -13.47 -11.14
CA THR A 250 12.14 -13.25 -10.36
C THR A 250 11.55 -11.87 -10.65
N LEU A 251 10.24 -11.82 -10.80
CA LEU A 251 9.48 -10.59 -10.92
C LEU A 251 8.67 -10.38 -9.64
N ALA A 252 8.45 -9.13 -9.23
CA ALA A 252 7.46 -8.81 -8.21
C ALA A 252 6.12 -8.56 -8.90
N LEU A 253 5.05 -9.11 -8.34
CA LEU A 253 3.68 -8.68 -8.63
C LEU A 253 3.11 -8.06 -7.36
N THR A 254 2.82 -6.77 -7.44
CA THR A 254 2.15 -6.02 -6.37
C THR A 254 0.79 -5.61 -6.85
N ALA A 255 -0.22 -5.64 -6.00
CA ALA A 255 -1.50 -5.03 -6.30
C ALA A 255 -2.04 -4.25 -5.10
N THR A 256 -2.62 -3.09 -5.37
CA THR A 256 -3.05 -2.16 -4.33
C THR A 256 -4.45 -1.66 -4.58
N GLN A 257 -5.14 -1.31 -3.49
CA GLN A 257 -6.41 -0.61 -3.54
C GLN A 257 -6.22 0.85 -3.12
N VAL A 258 -6.70 1.78 -3.95
CA VAL A 258 -6.62 3.22 -3.64
C VAL A 258 -7.57 3.61 -2.51
N ASN A 259 -8.78 3.05 -2.54
CA ASN A 259 -9.82 3.35 -1.57
C ASN A 259 -9.81 2.36 -0.40
N PRO A 260 -10.24 2.78 0.80
CA PRO A 260 -10.47 1.85 1.90
C PRO A 260 -11.42 0.73 1.52
N TRP A 261 -11.11 -0.49 1.97
CA TRP A 261 -11.92 -1.68 1.76
C TRP A 261 -12.92 -1.85 2.89
N ASP A 262 -14.18 -1.50 2.64
CA ASP A 262 -15.31 -1.76 3.55
C ASP A 262 -15.83 -3.18 3.37
N GLY A 263 -16.15 -3.86 4.46
CA GLY A 263 -16.61 -5.25 4.44
C GLY A 263 -15.47 -6.26 4.26
N ALA A 264 -14.25 -5.89 4.64
CA ALA A 264 -13.06 -6.65 4.32
C ALA A 264 -13.15 -8.11 4.79
N PHE A 265 -12.75 -9.03 3.90
CA PHE A 265 -12.83 -10.47 4.14
C PHE A 265 -14.23 -10.99 4.57
N GLY A 266 -15.30 -10.30 4.16
CA GLY A 266 -16.68 -10.65 4.50
C GLY A 266 -17.14 -10.16 5.88
N VAL A 267 -16.30 -9.42 6.62
CA VAL A 267 -16.65 -8.85 7.93
C VAL A 267 -17.32 -7.50 7.71
N LYS A 268 -18.66 -7.46 7.78
CA LYS A 268 -19.43 -6.22 7.60
C LYS A 268 -18.98 -5.13 8.60
N GLY A 269 -18.74 -3.93 8.10
CA GLY A 269 -18.30 -2.78 8.91
C GLY A 269 -16.78 -2.75 9.15
N LEU A 270 -16.05 -3.82 8.81
CA LEU A 270 -14.60 -3.79 8.88
C LEU A 270 -14.02 -3.00 7.71
N LEU A 271 -13.50 -1.81 8.04
CA LEU A 271 -12.78 -0.95 7.09
C LEU A 271 -11.27 -1.18 7.20
N LEU A 272 -10.64 -1.57 6.08
CA LEU A 272 -9.18 -1.68 5.96
C LEU A 272 -8.62 -0.62 5.00
N GLN A 273 -7.45 -0.08 5.31
CA GLN A 273 -6.76 0.92 4.50
C GLN A 273 -5.44 0.36 3.95
N ALA A 274 -4.92 1.00 2.90
CA ALA A 274 -3.64 0.64 2.29
C ALA A 274 -3.51 -0.86 1.96
N PHE A 275 -4.61 -1.46 1.52
CA PHE A 275 -4.65 -2.89 1.19
C PHE A 275 -3.69 -3.17 0.02
N THR A 276 -2.78 -4.12 0.26
CA THR A 276 -1.74 -4.53 -0.66
C THR A 276 -1.66 -6.05 -0.73
N LEU A 277 -1.53 -6.56 -1.94
CA LEU A 277 -1.16 -7.94 -2.24
C LEU A 277 0.24 -7.94 -2.86
N TYR A 278 1.05 -8.91 -2.48
CA TYR A 278 2.41 -9.06 -2.99
C TYR A 278 2.72 -10.52 -3.26
N THR A 279 3.41 -10.80 -4.36
CA THR A 279 4.01 -12.12 -4.59
C THR A 279 5.24 -11.99 -5.49
N THR A 280 6.02 -13.07 -5.55
CA THR A 280 7.12 -13.19 -6.49
C THR A 280 6.75 -14.20 -7.57
N LEU A 281 7.04 -13.86 -8.81
CA LEU A 281 6.76 -14.67 -9.98
C LEU A 281 8.06 -15.22 -10.55
N ASP A 282 8.06 -16.50 -10.93
CA ASP A 282 9.14 -17.09 -11.71
C ASP A 282 9.01 -16.62 -13.17
N ALA A 283 9.97 -15.83 -13.65
CA ALA A 283 9.98 -15.30 -15.00
C ALA A 283 9.96 -16.39 -16.09
N LYS A 284 10.27 -17.64 -15.73
CA LYS A 284 10.31 -18.80 -16.64
C LYS A 284 9.05 -19.64 -16.64
N LYS A 285 8.06 -19.32 -15.80
CA LYS A 285 6.84 -20.12 -15.65
C LYS A 285 5.60 -19.27 -15.90
N LEU A 286 4.64 -19.86 -16.60
CA LEU A 286 3.28 -19.31 -16.67
C LEU A 286 2.68 -19.23 -15.26
N MET A 287 2.01 -18.12 -14.97
CA MET A 287 1.27 -17.94 -13.72
C MET A 287 -0.02 -18.78 -13.74
N ASP A 288 0.09 -20.03 -13.31
CA ASP A 288 -1.03 -20.99 -13.23
C ASP A 288 -1.68 -21.05 -11.83
N THR A 289 -1.06 -20.41 -10.85
CA THR A 289 -1.52 -20.28 -9.46
C THR A 289 -0.91 -19.03 -8.83
N PHE A 290 -1.43 -18.61 -7.68
CA PHE A 290 -0.83 -17.56 -6.86
C PHE A 290 -0.90 -17.89 -5.37
N ASN A 291 0.04 -17.31 -4.62
CA ASN A 291 -0.04 -17.14 -3.17
C ASN A 291 0.43 -15.72 -2.90
N PHE A 292 -0.50 -14.86 -2.50
CA PHE A 292 -0.22 -13.47 -2.19
C PHE A 292 0.02 -13.32 -0.70
N ASP A 293 1.12 -12.68 -0.36
CA ASP A 293 1.26 -12.00 0.92
C ASP A 293 0.28 -10.83 0.95
N VAL A 294 -0.45 -10.70 2.04
CA VAL A 294 -1.45 -9.66 2.26
C VAL A 294 -0.91 -8.70 3.32
N SER A 295 -1.05 -7.40 3.07
CA SER A 295 -0.83 -6.35 4.07
C SER A 295 -1.95 -5.32 4.02
N ALA A 296 -2.48 -4.94 5.18
CA ALA A 296 -3.48 -3.87 5.30
C ALA A 296 -3.44 -3.22 6.67
N THR A 297 -4.00 -2.01 6.79
CA THR A 297 -4.07 -1.28 8.05
C THR A 297 -5.50 -1.21 8.56
N LEU A 298 -5.71 -1.65 9.80
CA LEU A 298 -6.92 -1.41 10.58
C LEU A 298 -6.74 -0.13 11.40
N VAL A 299 -7.72 0.77 11.31
CA VAL A 299 -7.85 1.94 12.18
C VAL A 299 -9.27 1.95 12.73
N ALA A 300 -9.41 1.62 14.01
CA ALA A 300 -10.68 1.62 14.74
C ALA A 300 -10.49 2.48 16.00
N GLY A 301 -10.96 3.73 15.97
CA GLY A 301 -10.67 4.71 17.02
C GLY A 301 -9.18 4.88 17.25
N ASP A 302 -8.73 4.68 18.49
CA ASP A 302 -7.31 4.71 18.86
C ASP A 302 -6.61 3.35 18.68
N THR A 303 -7.38 2.30 18.32
CA THR A 303 -6.84 0.95 18.06
C THR A 303 -6.34 0.85 16.63
N ILE A 304 -5.04 0.62 16.49
CA ILE A 304 -4.36 0.50 15.20
C ILE A 304 -3.66 -0.87 15.14
N GLY A 305 -3.78 -1.52 13.99
CA GLY A 305 -3.10 -2.78 13.69
C GLY A 305 -2.75 -2.90 12.21
N THR A 306 -1.58 -3.46 11.92
CA THR A 306 -1.21 -3.90 10.56
C THR A 306 -1.55 -5.37 10.42
N LEU A 307 -2.56 -5.67 9.61
CA LEU A 307 -2.91 -7.03 9.24
C LEU A 307 -1.90 -7.55 8.23
N ASN A 308 -1.29 -8.68 8.54
CA ASN A 308 -0.40 -9.40 7.64
C ASN A 308 -0.88 -10.85 7.50
N GLY A 309 -0.70 -11.43 6.33
CA GLY A 309 -1.16 -12.79 6.10
C GLY A 309 -0.99 -13.27 4.67
N VAL A 310 -1.81 -14.23 4.29
CA VAL A 310 -1.77 -14.84 2.96
C VAL A 310 -3.17 -14.96 2.34
N TYR A 311 -3.24 -14.90 1.02
CA TYR A 311 -4.42 -15.17 0.19
C TYR A 311 -4.05 -16.09 -0.98
N ASN A 312 -4.71 -17.24 -1.07
CA ASN A 312 -4.36 -18.31 -2.01
C ASN A 312 -5.38 -18.43 -3.16
N ALA A 313 -4.95 -19.07 -4.25
CA ALA A 313 -5.77 -19.31 -5.43
C ALA A 313 -7.01 -20.19 -5.19
N ASP A 314 -7.06 -20.96 -4.09
CA ASP A 314 -8.23 -21.74 -3.69
C ASP A 314 -9.22 -20.96 -2.80
N LYS A 315 -9.05 -19.63 -2.73
CA LYS A 315 -9.79 -18.68 -1.87
C LYS A 315 -9.55 -18.86 -0.37
N THR A 316 -8.59 -19.69 0.04
CA THR A 316 -8.19 -19.73 1.44
C THR A 316 -7.36 -18.50 1.79
N PHE A 317 -7.58 -17.97 2.99
CA PHE A 317 -6.84 -16.83 3.48
C PHE A 317 -6.72 -16.85 4.99
N SER A 318 -5.69 -16.20 5.51
CA SER A 318 -5.52 -15.96 6.93
C SER A 318 -4.69 -14.71 7.12
N VAL A 319 -5.30 -13.67 7.70
CA VAL A 319 -4.65 -12.41 8.05
C VAL A 319 -4.74 -12.18 9.55
N SER A 320 -3.69 -11.60 10.13
CA SER A 320 -3.62 -11.33 11.55
C SER A 320 -2.90 -10.03 11.86
N ALA A 321 -3.30 -9.37 12.94
CA ALA A 321 -2.65 -8.17 13.47
C ALA A 321 -2.48 -8.31 14.98
N ASN A 322 -1.31 -7.94 15.47
CA ASN A 322 -1.15 -7.63 16.88
C ASN A 322 -1.68 -6.22 17.10
N LEU A 323 -2.67 -6.09 17.99
CA LEU A 323 -3.33 -4.82 18.26
C LEU A 323 -2.57 -4.08 19.35
N THR A 324 -2.13 -2.87 19.02
CA THR A 324 -1.58 -1.96 20.04
C THR A 324 -2.74 -1.33 20.81
N ASN A 325 -2.60 -1.17 22.12
CA ASN A 325 -3.57 -0.51 22.99
C ASN A 325 -4.97 -1.16 23.09
N LEU A 326 -5.08 -2.49 22.95
CA LEU A 326 -6.36 -3.17 23.18
C LEU A 326 -6.71 -3.26 24.67
N GLY A 327 -7.09 -2.14 25.29
CA GLY A 327 -7.78 -2.09 26.58
C GLY A 327 -9.30 -2.19 26.43
N THR A 328 -10.05 -1.85 27.48
CA THR A 328 -11.52 -1.74 27.39
C THR A 328 -11.97 -0.67 26.40
N SER A 329 -11.21 0.43 26.27
CA SER A 329 -11.42 1.43 25.23
C SER A 329 -11.21 0.85 23.84
N GLY A 330 -10.11 0.13 23.61
CA GLY A 330 -9.83 -0.48 22.31
C GLY A 330 -10.86 -1.54 21.90
N LEU A 331 -11.39 -2.32 22.85
CA LEU A 331 -12.53 -3.21 22.60
C LEU A 331 -13.80 -2.43 22.20
N SER A 332 -14.05 -1.29 22.85
CA SER A 332 -15.17 -0.41 22.48
C SER A 332 -14.96 0.20 21.10
N ASP A 333 -13.76 0.65 20.77
CA ASP A 333 -13.45 1.24 19.46
C ASP A 333 -13.61 0.19 18.35
N LEU A 334 -13.11 -1.02 18.56
CA LEU A 334 -13.26 -2.12 17.59
C LEU A 334 -14.74 -2.51 17.42
N TYR A 335 -15.50 -2.55 18.52
CA TYR A 335 -16.93 -2.82 18.47
C TYR A 335 -17.70 -1.70 17.77
N GLU A 336 -17.39 -0.43 18.04
CA GLU A 336 -18.01 0.72 17.38
C GLU A 336 -17.69 0.72 15.89
N HIS A 337 -16.47 0.39 15.50
CA HIS A 337 -16.07 0.30 14.11
C HIS A 337 -16.91 -0.72 13.34
N ILE A 338 -17.16 -1.90 13.93
CA ILE A 338 -17.89 -3.00 13.29
C ILE A 338 -19.42 -2.82 13.38
N HIS A 339 -19.93 -2.35 14.52
CA HIS A 339 -21.36 -2.33 14.84
C HIS A 339 -21.99 -0.93 14.96
N GLY A 340 -21.19 0.14 14.89
CA GLY A 340 -21.66 1.54 14.93
C GLY A 340 -22.19 2.00 16.30
N SER A 341 -21.81 1.33 17.39
CA SER A 341 -22.22 1.69 18.75
C SER A 341 -21.12 1.47 19.76
N LEU A 342 -21.10 2.26 20.83
CA LEU A 342 -20.11 2.15 21.91
C LEU A 342 -20.51 1.09 22.94
N LEU A 343 -19.50 0.44 23.52
CA LEU A 343 -19.67 -0.45 24.66
C LEU A 343 -19.63 0.33 25.98
N ALA A 344 -20.45 -0.08 26.95
CA ALA A 344 -20.26 0.38 28.32
C ALA A 344 -18.98 -0.24 28.90
N VAL A 345 -18.21 0.54 29.66
CA VAL A 345 -16.97 0.10 30.30
C VAL A 345 -17.25 -0.36 31.73
N PRO A 346 -16.71 -1.51 32.19
CA PRO A 346 -16.87 -1.95 33.57
C PRO A 346 -16.19 -0.97 34.54
N LYS A 347 -16.78 -0.79 35.73
CA LYS A 347 -16.21 0.05 36.81
C LYS A 347 -15.10 -0.68 37.59
N LEU A 348 -14.41 -1.61 36.94
CA LEU A 348 -13.33 -2.44 37.47
C LEU A 348 -12.08 -2.19 36.64
N SER A 349 -10.92 -2.37 37.26
CA SER A 349 -9.65 -2.31 36.53
C SER A 349 -9.49 -3.57 35.68
N VAL A 350 -9.47 -3.41 34.36
CA VAL A 350 -9.21 -4.48 33.41
C VAL A 350 -7.94 -4.15 32.66
N GLN A 351 -6.97 -5.07 32.62
CA GLN A 351 -5.77 -4.95 31.82
C GLN A 351 -5.63 -6.13 30.88
N ILE A 352 -5.09 -5.86 29.70
CA ILE A 352 -4.86 -6.83 28.64
C ILE A 352 -3.38 -6.71 28.28
N GLY A 353 -2.63 -7.83 28.35
CA GLY A 353 -1.20 -7.83 28.05
C GLY A 353 -0.93 -7.70 26.56
N SER A 354 -1.49 -8.62 25.77
CA SER A 354 -1.43 -8.56 24.31
C SER A 354 -2.72 -9.05 23.67
N ALA A 355 -2.95 -8.65 22.42
CA ALA A 355 -4.09 -9.12 21.67
C ALA A 355 -3.76 -9.31 20.19
N THR A 356 -4.29 -10.39 19.63
CA THR A 356 -4.16 -10.74 18.21
C THR A 356 -5.53 -10.86 17.59
N LEU A 357 -5.80 -9.99 16.62
CA LEU A 357 -6.95 -10.11 15.73
C LEU A 357 -6.58 -11.06 14.59
N THR A 358 -7.46 -12.00 14.28
CA THR A 358 -7.31 -12.93 13.15
C THR A 358 -8.58 -12.99 12.33
N ILE A 359 -8.44 -12.97 11.00
CA ILE A 359 -9.51 -13.21 10.05
C ILE A 359 -9.05 -14.30 9.09
N ALA A 360 -9.73 -15.44 9.08
CA ALA A 360 -9.36 -16.55 8.21
C ALA A 360 -10.56 -17.24 7.57
N SER A 361 -10.35 -17.78 6.37
CA SER A 361 -11.34 -18.59 5.66
C SER A 361 -11.69 -19.82 6.48
N GLY A 362 -12.92 -19.91 6.97
CA GLY A 362 -13.43 -21.04 7.76
C GLY A 362 -13.60 -20.78 9.26
N SER A 363 -12.74 -19.96 9.88
CA SER A 363 -12.90 -19.54 11.28
C SER A 363 -13.49 -18.15 11.44
N GLY A 364 -13.51 -17.34 10.38
CA GLY A 364 -14.07 -16.00 10.40
C GLY A 364 -13.21 -15.02 11.19
N PHE A 365 -13.87 -14.04 11.81
CA PHE A 365 -13.26 -12.99 12.62
C PHE A 365 -13.12 -13.42 14.08
N SER A 366 -11.93 -13.29 14.66
CA SER A 366 -11.66 -13.58 16.07
C SER A 366 -10.66 -12.59 16.66
N VAL A 367 -10.78 -12.33 17.96
CA VAL A 367 -9.78 -11.57 18.72
C VAL A 367 -9.39 -12.40 19.94
N ASN A 368 -8.11 -12.75 20.00
CA ASN A 368 -7.52 -13.48 21.11
C ASN A 368 -6.75 -12.52 21.99
N ILE A 369 -6.98 -12.60 23.30
CA ILE A 369 -6.37 -11.79 24.34
C ILE A 369 -5.48 -12.68 25.21
N GLN A 370 -4.30 -12.18 25.54
CA GLN A 370 -3.37 -12.83 26.46
C GLN A 370 -3.19 -11.99 27.72
N ASP A 371 -2.92 -12.65 28.84
CA ASP A 371 -2.64 -12.05 30.15
C ASP A 371 -3.74 -11.07 30.60
N LEU A 372 -5.00 -11.50 30.50
CA LEU A 372 -6.13 -10.72 30.98
C LEU A 372 -6.06 -10.62 32.50
N SER A 373 -6.05 -9.40 33.05
CA SER A 373 -6.23 -9.20 34.48
C SER A 373 -7.45 -8.36 34.80
N VAL A 374 -8.19 -8.75 35.83
CA VAL A 374 -9.29 -7.97 36.39
C VAL A 374 -9.09 -7.84 37.88
N GLU A 375 -8.83 -6.61 38.33
CA GLU A 375 -8.37 -6.32 39.68
C GLU A 375 -7.12 -7.14 40.04
N HIS A 376 -7.25 -8.21 40.84
CA HIS A 376 -6.16 -9.11 41.25
C HIS A 376 -6.28 -10.52 40.65
N TYR A 377 -7.31 -10.79 39.85
CA TYR A 377 -7.49 -12.07 39.17
C TYR A 377 -6.80 -12.03 37.81
N THR A 378 -5.96 -13.03 37.52
CA THR A 378 -5.25 -13.16 36.25
C THR A 378 -5.75 -14.39 35.48
N GLY A 379 -6.12 -14.18 34.23
CA GLY A 379 -6.46 -15.20 33.26
C GLY A 379 -5.36 -15.29 32.20
N VAL A 380 -5.13 -16.50 31.70
CA VAL A 380 -4.00 -16.78 30.78
C VAL A 380 -4.34 -16.34 29.35
N ASN A 381 -5.42 -16.90 28.79
CA ASN A 381 -5.89 -16.60 27.44
C ASN A 381 -7.41 -16.44 27.43
N ALA A 382 -7.90 -15.53 26.60
CA ALA A 382 -9.32 -15.29 26.40
C ALA A 382 -9.60 -15.07 24.91
N GLU A 383 -10.81 -15.42 24.49
CA GLU A 383 -11.35 -15.03 23.20
C GLU A 383 -12.43 -13.96 23.43
N VAL A 384 -12.51 -12.99 22.52
CA VAL A 384 -13.58 -11.99 22.48
C VAL A 384 -14.66 -12.47 21.51
N ASP A 385 -15.84 -12.73 22.05
CA ASP A 385 -17.03 -13.02 21.26
C ASP A 385 -17.81 -11.73 21.01
N PHE A 386 -17.87 -11.30 19.75
CA PHE A 386 -18.61 -10.13 19.32
C PHE A 386 -19.97 -10.50 18.76
N SER A 387 -21.01 -9.82 19.21
CA SER A 387 -22.39 -9.99 18.75
C SER A 387 -23.07 -8.64 18.57
N SER A 388 -24.22 -8.60 17.89
CA SER A 388 -25.02 -7.38 17.81
C SER A 388 -25.51 -6.84 19.17
N ALA A 389 -25.41 -7.64 20.24
CA ALA A 389 -25.80 -7.25 21.60
C ALA A 389 -24.64 -6.67 22.42
N GLY A 390 -23.40 -6.86 21.98
CA GLY A 390 -22.20 -6.49 22.73
C GLY A 390 -21.04 -7.47 22.54
N ALA A 391 -20.05 -7.36 23.42
CA ALA A 391 -18.86 -8.22 23.43
C ALA A 391 -18.75 -9.00 24.74
N VAL A 392 -18.29 -10.25 24.67
CA VAL A 392 -18.02 -11.08 25.85
C VAL A 392 -16.56 -11.54 25.81
N VAL A 393 -15.84 -11.32 26.91
CA VAL A 393 -14.48 -11.83 27.11
C VAL A 393 -14.54 -12.88 28.20
N LYS A 394 -14.14 -14.12 27.90
CA LYS A 394 -14.10 -15.20 28.89
C LYS A 394 -12.69 -15.79 28.96
N ALA A 395 -12.11 -15.80 30.16
CA ALA A 395 -10.78 -16.34 30.42
C ALA A 395 -10.84 -17.37 31.54
N ASN A 396 -10.13 -18.48 31.39
CA ASN A 396 -9.90 -19.39 32.51
C ASN A 396 -8.85 -18.75 33.42
N LEU A 397 -9.09 -18.83 34.73
CA LEU A 397 -8.19 -18.35 35.75
C LEU A 397 -7.25 -19.48 36.15
N THR A 398 -5.98 -19.14 36.36
CA THR A 398 -4.97 -20.07 36.88
C THR A 398 -4.43 -19.54 38.18
N ASP A 399 -4.26 -20.40 39.18
CA ASP A 399 -3.61 -20.00 40.43
C ASP A 399 -2.11 -19.74 40.19
N ASN A 400 -1.69 -18.48 40.26
CA ASN A 400 -0.31 -18.00 40.48
C ASN A 400 0.83 -18.82 39.80
N GLY A 401 0.63 -19.28 38.56
CA GLY A 401 1.64 -20.01 37.78
C GLY A 401 1.71 -21.54 38.01
N SER A 402 0.77 -22.14 38.74
CA SER A 402 0.68 -23.60 38.94
C SER A 402 -0.02 -24.35 37.79
N GLY A 403 -0.78 -23.63 36.95
CA GLY A 403 -1.57 -24.22 35.86
C GLY A 403 -2.84 -24.95 36.30
N GLU A 404 -3.17 -24.93 37.60
CA GLU A 404 -4.45 -25.44 38.11
C GLU A 404 -5.52 -24.36 38.04
N ASN A 405 -6.69 -24.69 37.45
CA ASN A 405 -7.84 -23.79 37.33
C ASN A 405 -8.71 -23.81 38.60
N THR A 406 -8.08 -23.80 39.79
CA THR A 406 -8.81 -23.86 41.07
C THR A 406 -8.52 -22.61 41.89
N LEU A 407 -9.58 -21.90 42.28
CA LEU A 407 -9.47 -20.77 43.21
C LEU A 407 -9.89 -21.22 44.61
N LYS A 408 -9.10 -20.84 45.62
CA LYS A 408 -9.39 -21.14 47.02
C LYS A 408 -9.78 -19.88 47.78
N PHE A 409 -10.97 -19.91 48.36
CA PHE A 409 -11.51 -18.91 49.25
C PHE A 409 -11.77 -19.55 50.61
N GLU A 410 -10.77 -19.54 51.50
CA GLU A 410 -10.85 -20.21 52.80
C GLU A 410 -11.20 -21.71 52.65
N GLU A 411 -12.40 -22.14 53.05
CA GLU A 411 -12.89 -23.53 52.93
C GLU A 411 -13.58 -23.83 51.58
N ILE A 412 -13.73 -22.82 50.72
CA ILE A 412 -14.42 -22.94 49.43
C ILE A 412 -13.40 -23.10 48.31
N GLU A 413 -13.55 -24.18 47.53
CA GLU A 413 -12.78 -24.40 46.30
C GLU A 413 -13.70 -24.25 45.08
N ILE A 414 -13.26 -23.43 44.13
CA ILE A 414 -13.91 -23.24 42.82
C ILE A 414 -13.01 -23.89 41.78
N ASP A 415 -13.42 -25.04 41.27
CA ASP A 415 -12.76 -25.72 40.16
C ASP A 415 -13.15 -25.09 38.82
N LYS A 416 -12.30 -25.25 37.79
CA LYS A 416 -12.50 -24.67 36.45
C LYS A 416 -12.85 -23.18 36.51
N ALA A 417 -12.20 -22.47 37.42
CA ALA A 417 -12.48 -21.07 37.66
C ALA A 417 -12.27 -20.24 36.39
N TYR A 418 -13.19 -19.33 36.12
CA TYR A 418 -13.15 -18.43 34.99
C TYR A 418 -13.59 -17.03 35.38
N ILE A 419 -13.12 -16.05 34.63
CA ILE A 419 -13.65 -14.70 34.62
C ILE A 419 -14.35 -14.43 33.30
N GLN A 420 -15.53 -13.82 33.37
CA GLN A 420 -16.28 -13.38 32.21
C GLN A 420 -16.58 -11.89 32.35
N ILE A 421 -16.20 -11.11 31.35
CA ILE A 421 -16.54 -9.70 31.23
C ILE A 421 -17.55 -9.58 30.10
N THR A 422 -18.73 -9.06 30.42
CA THR A 422 -19.78 -8.79 29.44
C THR A 422 -19.88 -7.29 29.24
N PHE A 423 -19.65 -6.85 28.00
CA PHE A 423 -19.78 -5.48 27.57
C PHE A 423 -21.06 -5.36 26.72
N ALA A 424 -21.99 -4.50 27.12
CA ALA A 424 -23.17 -4.17 26.32
C ALA A 424 -23.31 -2.64 26.20
N ALA A 425 -24.12 -2.18 25.26
CA ALA A 425 -24.26 -0.73 24.98
C ALA A 425 -24.67 0.12 26.20
N LYS A 426 -25.36 -0.47 27.19
CA LYS A 426 -25.88 0.25 28.37
C LYS A 426 -25.36 -0.27 29.71
N SER A 427 -24.63 -1.38 29.72
CA SER A 427 -24.20 -2.03 30.95
C SER A 427 -22.94 -2.85 30.70
N ALA A 428 -22.08 -2.92 31.70
CA ALA A 428 -20.98 -3.85 31.74
C ALA A 428 -21.05 -4.64 33.04
N ASP A 429 -20.73 -5.92 32.97
CA ASP A 429 -20.81 -6.84 34.08
C ASP A 429 -19.60 -7.76 34.10
N VAL A 430 -19.15 -8.12 35.29
CA VAL A 430 -18.00 -9.02 35.49
C VAL A 430 -18.42 -10.14 36.41
N ILE A 431 -18.26 -11.37 35.96
CA ILE A 431 -18.61 -12.58 36.71
C ILE A 431 -17.34 -13.38 36.95
N LEU A 432 -17.13 -13.77 38.20
CA LEU A 432 -16.20 -14.82 38.58
C LEU A 432 -17.01 -16.11 38.78
N GLY A 433 -16.73 -17.15 38.01
CA GLY A 433 -17.48 -18.40 38.08
C GLY A 433 -16.62 -19.64 38.05
N GLY A 434 -17.26 -20.78 38.24
CA GLY A 434 -16.66 -22.11 38.17
C GLY A 434 -17.52 -23.16 38.87
N GLU A 435 -16.98 -24.36 38.97
CA GLU A 435 -17.59 -25.50 39.66
C GLU A 435 -17.28 -25.41 41.16
N LEU A 436 -18.26 -24.95 41.94
CA LEU A 436 -18.20 -24.94 43.39
C LEU A 436 -18.35 -26.38 43.91
N ARG A 437 -17.36 -26.84 44.69
CA ARG A 437 -17.49 -28.07 45.46
C ARG A 437 -17.85 -27.75 46.90
N TRP A 438 -18.98 -28.26 47.35
CA TRP A 438 -19.40 -28.21 48.74
C TRP A 438 -19.90 -29.57 49.19
N GLU A 439 -19.13 -30.22 50.07
CA GLU A 439 -19.35 -31.61 50.49
C GLU A 439 -19.45 -32.59 49.31
N SER A 440 -20.65 -33.16 49.06
CA SER A 440 -20.92 -34.10 47.97
C SER A 440 -21.60 -33.45 46.76
N PHE A 441 -21.82 -32.14 46.79
CA PHE A 441 -22.44 -31.39 45.69
C PHE A 441 -21.38 -30.70 44.83
N THR A 442 -21.61 -30.75 43.52
CA THR A 442 -20.92 -29.93 42.52
C THR A 442 -21.95 -29.04 41.87
N LEU A 443 -21.74 -27.73 41.95
CA LEU A 443 -22.67 -26.71 41.46
C LEU A 443 -21.91 -25.73 40.58
N ASP A 444 -22.45 -25.40 39.40
CA ASP A 444 -21.97 -24.25 38.64
C ASP A 444 -22.43 -22.97 39.34
N ALA A 445 -21.47 -22.18 39.80
CA ALA A 445 -21.73 -20.93 40.52
C ALA A 445 -21.01 -19.77 39.85
N GLY A 446 -21.62 -18.58 39.94
CA GLY A 446 -21.03 -17.33 39.45
C GLY A 446 -21.37 -16.17 40.39
N VAL A 447 -20.37 -15.34 40.68
CA VAL A 447 -20.51 -14.16 41.53
C VAL A 447 -20.23 -12.92 40.70
N HIS A 448 -21.16 -11.97 40.73
CA HIS A 448 -20.96 -10.67 40.10
C HIS A 448 -20.00 -9.80 40.93
N ILE A 449 -19.00 -9.23 40.28
CA ILE A 449 -18.00 -8.37 40.91
C ILE A 449 -18.38 -6.91 40.71
N TYR A 450 -18.43 -6.15 41.80
CA TYR A 450 -18.65 -4.71 41.78
C TYR A 450 -17.64 -4.00 42.66
N ARG A 451 -17.17 -2.83 42.21
CA ARG A 451 -16.41 -1.93 43.08
C ARG A 451 -17.38 -1.14 43.96
N THR A 452 -17.32 -1.34 45.26
CA THR A 452 -18.02 -0.48 46.23
C THR A 452 -17.39 0.92 46.21
N ALA A 453 -18.21 1.97 46.21
CA ALA A 453 -17.69 3.33 46.38
C ALA A 453 -16.86 3.42 47.66
N PRO A 454 -15.75 4.18 47.69
CA PRO A 454 -15.01 4.41 48.92
C PRO A 454 -15.98 4.91 50.00
N PRO A 455 -15.90 4.43 51.25
CA PRO A 455 -16.71 4.98 52.33
C PRO A 455 -16.48 6.49 52.36
N ALA A 456 -17.56 7.25 52.36
CA ALA A 456 -17.50 8.71 52.43
C ALA A 456 -16.64 9.09 53.64
N VAL A 457 -15.51 9.76 53.40
CA VAL A 457 -14.69 10.30 54.48
C VAL A 457 -15.60 11.29 55.22
N PRO A 458 -15.91 11.07 56.51
CA PRO A 458 -16.73 12.02 57.26
C PRO A 458 -16.02 13.39 57.23
N PRO A 459 -16.77 14.49 57.06
CA PRO A 459 -16.18 15.82 57.00
C PRO A 459 -15.33 16.04 58.24
N ALA A 460 -14.06 16.41 58.04
CA ALA A 460 -13.14 16.73 59.12
C ALA A 460 -13.77 17.79 60.03
N THR A 461 -13.89 17.48 61.31
CA THR A 461 -14.32 18.42 62.35
C THR A 461 -13.44 19.68 62.28
N PRO A 462 -14.00 20.89 62.17
CA PRO A 462 -13.20 22.11 62.09
C PRO A 462 -12.34 22.26 63.36
N LEU A 463 -11.02 22.34 63.17
CA LEU A 463 -10.06 22.73 64.22
C LEU A 463 -10.31 24.20 64.59
N ASN A 464 -11.24 24.44 65.50
CA ASN A 464 -11.40 25.72 66.19
C ASN A 464 -11.85 25.45 67.62
N GLN A 465 -10.91 24.99 68.44
CA GLN A 465 -10.86 25.22 69.90
C GLN A 465 -9.63 24.50 70.48
N LEU A 466 -8.49 25.19 70.57
CA LEU A 466 -7.69 25.29 71.80
C LEU A 466 -6.60 26.39 71.62
N PRO A 467 -6.12 27.00 72.72
CA PRO A 467 -5.62 28.38 72.75
C PRO A 467 -4.12 28.54 72.44
N ALA A 468 -3.75 29.81 72.28
CA ALA A 468 -2.48 30.36 71.81
C ALA A 468 -1.19 29.78 72.43
N ALA A 469 -0.18 29.64 71.58
CA ALA A 469 1.20 29.31 71.93
C ALA A 469 1.95 30.50 72.57
N PRO A 470 2.86 30.28 73.55
CA PRO A 470 3.89 31.23 73.94
C PRO A 470 5.17 31.11 73.07
N PRO A 471 6.07 32.11 73.13
CA PRO A 471 6.95 32.47 72.03
C PRO A 471 8.28 31.70 71.97
N ALA A 472 8.90 31.84 70.79
CA ALA A 472 10.13 31.21 70.33
C ALA A 472 11.37 31.44 71.21
N ALA A 473 12.25 30.43 71.22
CA ALA A 473 13.65 30.56 71.58
C ALA A 473 14.52 29.98 70.45
N SER A 474 15.57 30.74 70.15
CA SER A 474 16.57 30.60 69.09
C SER A 474 17.60 29.49 69.31
N SER A 475 18.04 28.88 68.22
CA SER A 475 19.42 28.42 67.89
C SER A 475 19.27 27.49 66.68
N GLY A 476 20.11 27.43 65.66
CA GLY A 476 21.46 27.92 65.39
C GLY A 476 22.07 26.93 64.38
N GLU A 477 22.90 27.44 63.47
CA GLU A 477 23.89 26.70 62.65
C GLU A 477 23.46 26.01 61.34
N ALA A 478 23.60 26.82 60.28
CA ALA A 478 24.35 26.62 59.04
C ALA A 478 25.16 25.31 58.83
N LEU A 479 25.10 24.72 57.62
CA LEU A 479 26.12 24.83 56.56
C LEU A 479 25.93 23.81 55.41
N SER A 480 26.03 24.35 54.19
CA SER A 480 26.82 23.85 53.05
C SER A 480 26.48 22.53 52.36
N GLY A 481 26.35 22.58 51.03
CA GLY A 481 26.62 21.43 50.18
C GLY A 481 25.99 21.45 48.79
N ARG A 482 26.57 22.24 47.88
CA ARG A 482 26.36 22.13 46.42
C ARG A 482 26.55 20.68 45.94
N THR A 483 25.76 20.22 44.97
CA THR A 483 26.23 19.95 43.58
C THR A 483 25.11 19.41 42.70
N GLN A 484 24.92 20.10 41.57
CA GLN A 484 24.37 19.59 40.31
C GLN A 484 25.45 18.73 39.64
N PRO A 485 25.09 17.78 38.77
CA PRO A 485 25.32 18.10 37.37
C PRO A 485 24.20 17.64 36.42
N ASP A 486 24.14 18.38 35.32
CA ASP A 486 23.37 18.12 34.12
C ASP A 486 23.90 16.90 33.33
N ASN A 487 23.07 16.55 32.34
CA ASN A 487 23.43 16.11 30.98
C ASN A 487 23.32 14.62 30.63
N ASN A 488 22.21 14.36 29.93
CA ASN A 488 22.14 14.04 28.49
C ASN A 488 22.50 12.64 27.96
N CYS A 489 21.51 12.19 27.17
CA CYS A 489 21.60 11.51 25.88
C CYS A 489 22.11 10.07 25.86
N PHE A 490 21.23 9.15 25.44
CA PHE A 490 21.58 8.17 24.39
C PHE A 490 20.35 7.68 23.62
N SER A 491 20.41 7.89 22.31
CA SER A 491 19.81 7.17 21.18
C SER A 491 20.69 7.57 19.98
N PRO A 492 20.80 6.79 18.90
CA PRO A 492 19.86 5.79 18.39
C PRO A 492 20.22 4.33 18.68
#